data_AF-A0A832U665-F1
#
_entry.id   AF-A0A832U665-F1
#
_cell.length_a   1.000
_cell.length_b   1.000
_cell.length_c   1.000
_cell.angle_alpha   90.00
_cell.angle_beta   90.00
_cell.angle_gamma   90.00
#
_symmetry.space_group_name_H-M   'P 1'
#
loop_
_entity.id
_entity.type
_entity.pdbx_description
1 polymer ?
#
loop_
_entity_poly.entity_id
_entity_poly.type
_entity_poly.pdbx_seq_one_letter_code
_entity_poly.pdbx_strand_id
1 'polypeptide(L)' 'MGHRITTQSRGKGGPTYRAPSHRYKAELKHIGDDTQKITGTVIDIEHDPARNAPIALVKLEDGKKVYMLV' A
#
# COMPACT_ATOMS: atom_id res chain seq x y z
N MET A 1 -5.97 40.11 12.29
CA MET A 1 -5.01 39.13 11.74
C MET A 1 -5.77 37.86 11.40
N GLY A 2 -5.64 37.35 10.18
CA GLY A 2 -6.38 36.16 9.75
C GLY A 2 -5.74 34.86 10.25
N HIS A 3 -6.57 33.89 10.62
CA HIS A 3 -6.11 32.52 10.86
C HIS A 3 -5.77 31.83 9.54
N ARG A 4 -4.96 30.78 9.63
CA ARG A 4 -4.62 29.94 8.47
C ARG A 4 -5.88 29.28 7.92
N ILE A 5 -5.96 29.18 6.59
CA ILE A 5 -6.97 28.35 5.93
C ILE A 5 -6.67 26.86 6.13
N THR A 6 -7.70 26.02 6.02
CA THR A 6 -7.60 24.57 6.29
C THR A 6 -6.57 23.88 5.40
N THR A 7 -6.43 24.27 4.13
CA THR A 7 -5.44 23.71 3.20
C THR A 7 -4.00 23.98 3.62
N GLN A 8 -3.70 25.15 4.20
CA GLN A 8 -2.38 25.45 4.77
C GLN A 8 -2.07 24.55 5.96
N SER A 9 -3.07 24.32 6.82
CA SER A 9 -2.95 23.42 7.97
C SER A 9 -2.78 21.95 7.54
N ARG A 10 -3.44 21.53 6.46
CA ARG A 10 -3.26 20.22 5.82
C ARG A 10 -1.86 20.03 5.26
N GLY A 11 -1.35 21.02 4.52
CA GLY A 11 0.00 20.97 3.92
C GLY A 11 1.12 20.86 4.96
N LYS A 12 0.92 21.36 6.19
CA LYS A 12 1.85 21.16 7.30
C LYS A 12 1.95 19.69 7.76
N GLY A 13 0.96 18.85 7.48
CA GLY A 13 1.02 17.41 7.76
C GLY A 13 1.04 17.04 9.26
N GLY A 14 0.34 17.84 10.09
CA GLY A 14 0.14 17.55 11.50
C GLY A 14 -0.63 16.23 11.72
N PRO A 15 -0.67 15.69 12.96
CA PRO A 15 -1.23 14.37 13.26
C PRO A 15 -2.69 14.22 12.82
N THR A 16 -3.49 15.29 12.88
CA THR A 16 -4.88 15.32 12.41
C THR A 16 -5.04 15.03 10.92
N TYR A 17 -4.06 15.41 10.10
CA TYR A 17 -4.12 15.30 8.64
C TYR A 17 -3.21 14.20 8.08
N ARG A 18 -2.42 13.55 8.95
CA ARG A 18 -1.50 12.48 8.54
C ARG A 18 -2.26 11.17 8.42
N ALA A 19 -1.99 10.43 7.35
CA ALA A 19 -2.52 9.09 7.19
C ALA A 19 -1.94 8.15 8.27
N PRO A 20 -2.74 7.22 8.81
CA PRO A 20 -2.31 6.27 9.83
C PRO A 20 -1.51 5.12 9.19
N SER A 21 -0.35 5.43 8.61
CA SER A 21 0.46 4.52 7.80
C SER A 21 0.94 3.27 8.54
N HIS A 22 1.02 3.30 9.88
CA HIS A 22 1.34 2.13 10.70
C HIS A 22 0.27 1.02 10.61
N ARG A 23 -0.94 1.32 10.12
CA ARG A 23 -1.99 0.34 9.87
C ARG A 23 -1.92 -0.28 8.48
N TYR A 24 -1.05 0.23 7.59
CA TYR A 24 -0.97 -0.26 6.22
C TYR A 24 -0.29 -1.62 6.20
N LYS A 25 -0.86 -2.56 5.44
CA LYS A 25 -0.34 -3.93 5.38
C LYS A 25 0.91 -4.06 4.52
N ALA A 26 0.93 -3.38 3.37
CA ALA A 26 2.04 -3.47 2.43
C ALA A 26 2.08 -2.28 1.47
N GLU A 27 3.27 -2.00 0.94
CA GLU A 27 3.40 -1.22 -0.28
C GLU A 27 3.16 -2.15 -1.48
N LEU A 28 2.01 -1.99 -2.13
CA LEU A 28 1.68 -2.72 -3.35
C LEU A 28 2.51 -2.15 -4.52
N LYS A 29 3.49 -2.90 -4.98
CA LYS A 29 4.34 -2.58 -6.13
C LYS A 29 4.41 -3.79 -7.05
N HIS A 30 4.45 -3.55 -8.36
CA HIS A 30 4.80 -4.61 -9.30
C HIS A 30 6.25 -5.02 -9.06
N ILE A 31 6.47 -6.33 -9.10
CA ILE A 31 7.77 -6.93 -8.87
C ILE A 31 8.31 -7.36 -10.22
N GLY A 32 9.61 -7.13 -10.41
CA GLY A 32 10.33 -7.48 -11.62
C GLY A 32 10.73 -6.28 -12.45
N ASP A 33 11.71 -6.52 -13.31
CA ASP A 33 12.01 -5.69 -14.47
C ASP A 33 11.27 -6.28 -15.68
N ASP A 34 10.93 -5.43 -16.66
CA ASP A 34 10.18 -5.77 -17.89
C ASP A 34 10.88 -6.84 -18.77
N THR A 35 12.05 -7.31 -18.35
CA THR A 35 12.88 -8.30 -19.01
C THR A 35 12.65 -9.73 -18.54
N GLN A 36 12.04 -9.96 -17.36
CA GLN A 36 11.87 -11.33 -16.82
C GLN A 36 10.42 -11.66 -16.45
N LYS A 37 9.95 -12.82 -16.90
CA LYS A 37 8.65 -13.36 -16.50
C LYS A 37 8.76 -13.86 -15.07
N ILE A 38 7.97 -13.28 -14.18
CA ILE A 38 7.84 -13.71 -12.79
C ILE A 38 6.55 -14.49 -12.64
N THR A 39 6.68 -15.73 -12.18
CA THR A 39 5.58 -16.62 -11.86
C THR A 39 5.44 -16.75 -10.34
N GLY A 40 4.20 -16.94 -9.90
CA GLY A 40 3.87 -17.10 -8.50
C GLY A 40 2.48 -17.66 -8.30
N THR A 41 2.21 -18.17 -7.10
CA THR A 41 0.92 -18.74 -6.73
C THR A 41 0.25 -17.85 -5.69
N VAL A 42 -1.03 -17.53 -5.89
CA VAL A 42 -1.84 -16.83 -4.88
C VAL A 42 -2.10 -17.80 -3.72
N ILE A 43 -1.66 -17.41 -2.52
CA ILE A 43 -1.81 -18.21 -1.30
C ILE A 43 -3.06 -17.78 -0.53
N ASP A 44 -3.35 -16.48 -0.49
CA ASP A 44 -4.42 -15.91 0.33
C ASP A 44 -4.95 -14.61 -0.26
N ILE A 45 -6.15 -14.20 0.15
CA ILE A 45 -6.79 -12.92 -0.18
C ILE A 45 -7.21 -12.25 1.12
N GLU A 46 -6.65 -11.08 1.39
CA GLU A 46 -6.88 -10.33 2.61
C GLU A 46 -7.48 -8.94 2.36
N HIS A 47 -8.12 -8.37 3.36
CA HIS A 47 -8.57 -6.98 3.31
C HIS A 47 -7.42 -5.98 3.57
N ASP A 48 -7.28 -4.96 2.72
CA ASP A 48 -6.35 -3.83 2.89
C ASP A 48 -7.03 -2.63 3.57
N PRO A 49 -6.65 -2.29 4.81
CA PRO A 49 -7.20 -1.14 5.53
C PRO A 49 -6.82 0.23 4.91
N ALA A 50 -5.80 0.30 4.05
CA ALA A 50 -5.40 1.56 3.41
C ALA A 50 -6.36 1.96 2.27
N ARG A 51 -6.91 0.98 1.56
CA ARG A 51 -7.70 1.18 0.34
C ARG A 51 -9.15 0.68 0.46
N ASN A 52 -9.50 0.03 1.57
CA ASN A 52 -10.78 -0.64 1.79
C ASN A 52 -11.11 -1.64 0.66
N ALA A 53 -10.10 -2.40 0.22
CA ALA A 53 -10.16 -3.28 -0.94
C ALA A 53 -9.47 -4.63 -0.63
N PRO A 54 -9.80 -5.72 -1.35
CA PRO A 54 -9.06 -6.98 -1.24
C PRO A 54 -7.67 -6.88 -1.88
N ILE A 55 -6.68 -7.55 -1.28
CA ILE A 55 -5.31 -7.72 -1.79
C ILE A 55 -4.94 -9.21 -1.75
N ALA A 56 -4.16 -9.68 -2.71
CA ALA A 56 -3.68 -11.06 -2.76
C ALA A 56 -2.28 -11.18 -2.15
N LEU A 57 -2.06 -12.22 -1.36
CA LEU A 57 -0.74 -12.67 -0.95
C LEU A 57 -0.21 -13.69 -1.95
N VAL A 58 0.83 -13.33 -2.69
CA VAL A 58 1.44 -14.17 -3.73
C VAL A 58 2.76 -14.75 -3.21
N LYS A 59 2.96 -16.06 -3.40
CA LYS A 59 4.27 -16.71 -3.24
C LYS A 59 4.98 -16.72 -4.59
N LEU A 60 6.15 -16.12 -4.66
CA LEU A 60 7.04 -16.25 -5.81
C LEU A 60 7.79 -17.59 -5.75
N GLU A 61 8.32 -18.03 -6.90
CA GLU A 61 9.15 -19.24 -6.99
C GLU A 61 10.41 -19.16 -6.09
N ASP A 62 10.98 -17.97 -5.92
CA ASP A 62 12.08 -17.68 -4.96
C ASP A 62 11.68 -17.84 -3.47
N GLY A 63 10.43 -18.20 -3.19
CA GLY A 63 9.90 -18.37 -1.84
C GLY A 63 9.51 -17.07 -1.13
N LYS A 64 9.76 -15.90 -1.76
CA LYS A 64 9.33 -14.59 -1.25
C LYS A 64 7.80 -14.47 -1.27
N LYS A 65 7.25 -13.87 -0.22
CA LYS A 65 5.83 -13.53 -0.10
C LYS A 65 5.63 -12.05 -0.34
N VAL A 66 4.65 -11.70 -1.15
CA VAL A 66 4.43 -10.33 -1.60
C VAL A 66 2.95 -10.08 -1.80
N TYR A 67 2.51 -8.87 -1.44
CA TYR A 67 1.13 -8.47 -1.63
C TYR A 67 0.96 -7.82 -2.99
N MET A 68 -0.10 -8.21 -3.70
CA MET A 68 -0.45 -7.72 -5.01
C MET A 68 -1.90 -7.24 -5.02
N LEU A 69 -2.18 -6.20 -5.80
CA LEU A 69 -3.54 -5.73 -6.01
C LEU A 69 -4.24 -6.69 -6.98
N VAL A 70 -5.45 -7.12 -6.64
CA VAL A 70 -6.29 -8.02 -7.46
C VAL A 70 -7.31 -7.20 -8.24
#